data_AF-A0AAX2IRZ0-F1
#
_entry.id   AF-A0AAX2IRZ0-F1
#
_cell.length_a   1.000
_cell.length_b   1.000
_cell.length_c   1.000
_cell.angle_alpha   90.00
_cell.angle_beta   90.00
_cell.angle_gamma   90.00
#
_symmetry.space_group_name_H-M   'P 1'
#
loop_
_entity.id
_entity.type
_entity.pdbx_description
1 polymer ?
#
loop_
_entity_poly.entity_id
_entity_poly.type
_entity_poly.pdbx_seq_one_letter_code
_entity_poly.pdbx_strand_id
1 'polypeptide(L)'
;MVQGSSGSGKTHIISRIADLMPQEDVLRFTRITESSLYNWGEFDLFQKIIIIEDLDGLKEDALYALREFISNQVLRSSVTIKDKKGNNKSSHKIVKGQFSSLSATTKGETYEDNMSRSFLLAVDESKEQTQRIIHYQNKRNAGEIDRSEQEKAIGFIQKIVRNLKHYEVINPYATKLQLPEKVHKIRRLNEMYQAVIKQVTFINQYQREVKNGFLITEIEDIEQATEVLFESIVLKVDELDGSLRQFFEKLKKFIKTAEKDFIQREIRQEFNLSKTQLQRYINTF
;
A
#
# COMPACT_ATOMS: atom_id res chain seq x y z
N MET A 1 1.18 -0.51 1.00
CA MET A 1 1.28 0.21 2.29
C MET A 1 1.28 1.70 2.02
N VAL A 2 0.50 2.45 2.78
CA VAL A 2 0.45 3.92 2.70
C VAL A 2 1.15 4.51 3.92
N GLN A 3 2.14 5.38 3.68
CA GLN A 3 2.92 6.06 4.71
C GLN A 3 2.65 7.57 4.70
N GLY A 4 2.78 8.19 5.87
CA GLY A 4 2.58 9.61 6.09
C GLY A 4 2.42 9.93 7.58
N SER A 5 2.48 11.21 7.92
CA SER A 5 2.36 11.71 9.29
C SER A 5 0.99 11.44 9.90
N SER A 6 0.88 11.51 11.23
CA SER A 6 -0.44 11.40 11.88
C SER A 6 -1.36 12.52 11.39
N GLY A 7 -2.60 12.17 11.02
CA GLY A 7 -3.56 13.13 10.47
C GLY A 7 -3.42 13.44 8.97
N SER A 8 -2.45 12.86 8.25
CA SER A 8 -2.27 13.12 6.81
C SER A 8 -3.36 12.53 5.89
N GLY A 9 -4.26 11.70 6.43
CA GLY A 9 -5.36 11.10 5.65
C GLY A 9 -5.07 9.70 5.08
N LYS A 10 -4.01 9.02 5.53
CA LYS A 10 -3.68 7.63 5.11
C LYS A 10 -4.87 6.67 5.18
N THR A 11 -5.53 6.61 6.33
CA THR A 11 -6.68 5.73 6.57
C THR A 11 -7.84 6.10 5.68
N HIS A 12 -8.05 7.40 5.40
CA HIS A 12 -9.07 7.84 4.46
C HIS A 12 -8.78 7.31 3.05
N ILE A 13 -7.54 7.42 2.54
CA ILE A 13 -7.17 6.89 1.22
C ILE A 13 -7.42 5.39 1.12
N ILE A 14 -6.93 4.62 2.09
CA ILE A 14 -7.09 3.16 2.10
C ILE A 14 -8.58 2.77 2.17
N SER A 15 -9.36 3.45 3.01
CA SER A 15 -10.80 3.21 3.14
C SER A 15 -11.53 3.51 1.82
N ARG A 16 -11.17 4.59 1.12
CA ARG A 16 -11.74 4.90 -0.20
C ARG A 16 -11.38 3.88 -1.26
N ILE A 17 -10.14 3.39 -1.31
CA ILE A 17 -9.78 2.32 -2.25
C ILE A 17 -10.57 1.04 -1.93
N ALA A 18 -10.73 0.73 -0.65
CA ALA A 18 -11.54 -0.41 -0.22
C ALA A 18 -13.03 -0.27 -0.61
N ASP A 19 -13.59 0.96 -0.60
CA ASP A 19 -14.95 1.22 -1.07
C ASP A 19 -15.11 0.93 -2.58
N LEU A 20 -14.04 1.09 -3.38
CA LEU A 20 -14.07 0.84 -4.84
C LEU A 20 -14.08 -0.64 -5.21
N MET A 21 -13.71 -1.52 -4.28
CA MET A 21 -13.69 -2.96 -4.50
C MET A 21 -15.08 -3.59 -4.21
N PRO A 22 -15.41 -4.75 -4.81
CA PRO A 22 -16.61 -5.51 -4.43
C PRO A 22 -16.59 -5.82 -2.93
N GLN A 23 -17.61 -5.37 -2.19
CA GLN A 23 -17.58 -5.42 -0.72
C GLN A 23 -17.65 -6.86 -0.17
N GLU A 24 -18.17 -7.80 -0.95
CA GLU A 24 -18.13 -9.23 -0.66
C GLU A 24 -16.71 -9.81 -0.53
N ASP A 25 -15.72 -9.14 -1.12
CA ASP A 25 -14.32 -9.58 -1.12
C ASP A 25 -13.43 -8.77 -0.17
N VAL A 26 -13.95 -7.72 0.46
CA VAL A 26 -13.20 -6.83 1.34
C VAL A 26 -13.41 -7.19 2.81
N LEU A 27 -12.31 -7.44 3.52
CA LEU A 27 -12.28 -7.64 4.97
C LEU A 27 -11.54 -6.47 5.62
N ARG A 28 -12.23 -5.64 6.40
CA ARG A 28 -11.65 -4.47 7.08
C ARG A 28 -11.40 -4.75 8.55
N PHE A 29 -10.19 -4.49 9.00
CA PHE A 29 -9.78 -4.66 10.38
C PHE A 29 -9.14 -3.38 10.93
N THR A 30 -9.69 -2.90 12.04
CA THR A 30 -9.03 -1.90 12.90
C THR A 30 -7.96 -2.55 13.78
N ARG A 31 -8.13 -3.84 14.09
CA ARG A 31 -7.22 -4.63 14.90
C ARG A 31 -7.30 -6.11 14.50
N ILE A 32 -6.15 -6.78 14.45
CA ILE A 32 -6.04 -8.22 14.27
C ILE A 32 -5.17 -8.83 15.37
N THR A 33 -5.56 -10.00 15.88
CA THR A 33 -4.73 -10.75 16.84
C THR A 33 -4.02 -11.88 16.12
N GLU A 34 -2.84 -12.26 16.61
CA GLU A 34 -2.13 -13.45 16.14
C GLU A 34 -3.04 -14.69 16.16
N SER A 35 -3.74 -14.92 17.28
CA SER A 35 -4.67 -16.03 17.42
C SER A 35 -5.77 -16.05 16.35
N SER A 36 -6.27 -14.90 15.92
CA SER A 36 -7.30 -14.82 14.89
C SER A 36 -6.78 -15.26 13.52
N LEU A 37 -5.53 -14.92 13.17
CA LEU A 37 -4.89 -15.31 11.91
C LEU A 37 -4.80 -16.82 11.74
N TYR A 38 -4.48 -17.55 12.82
CA TYR A 38 -4.44 -19.01 12.81
C TYR A 38 -5.82 -19.66 12.93
N ASN A 39 -6.88 -18.89 13.21
CA ASN A 39 -8.19 -19.43 13.55
C ASN A 39 -9.26 -19.34 12.46
N TRP A 40 -8.97 -18.70 11.33
CA TRP A 40 -9.82 -18.76 10.15
C TRP A 40 -9.99 -20.19 9.62
N GLY A 41 -11.07 -20.43 8.89
CA GLY A 41 -11.24 -21.61 8.06
C GLY A 41 -10.20 -21.65 6.95
N GLU A 42 -10.00 -22.83 6.37
CA GLU A 42 -8.91 -23.07 5.41
C GLU A 42 -8.95 -22.12 4.21
N PHE A 43 -10.15 -21.72 3.76
CA PHE A 43 -10.35 -20.89 2.57
C PHE A 43 -11.05 -19.55 2.84
N ASP A 44 -11.26 -19.17 4.10
CA ASP A 44 -12.03 -17.96 4.44
C ASP A 44 -11.36 -16.67 3.91
N LEU A 45 -10.04 -16.71 3.71
CA LEU A 45 -9.24 -15.59 3.23
C LEU A 45 -8.83 -15.74 1.75
N PHE A 46 -9.39 -16.73 1.05
CA PHE A 46 -9.09 -16.99 -0.34
C PHE A 46 -9.76 -15.94 -1.24
N GLN A 47 -8.98 -15.31 -2.13
CA GLN A 47 -9.39 -14.23 -3.04
C GLN A 47 -9.97 -13.00 -2.33
N LYS A 48 -9.56 -12.76 -1.08
CA LYS A 48 -10.00 -11.59 -0.29
C LYS A 48 -9.00 -10.44 -0.34
N ILE A 49 -9.50 -9.27 -0.01
CA ILE A 49 -8.74 -8.03 0.18
C ILE A 49 -8.78 -7.69 1.65
N ILE A 50 -7.64 -7.79 2.32
CA ILE A 50 -7.49 -7.51 3.75
C ILE A 50 -7.04 -6.06 3.93
N ILE A 51 -7.88 -5.25 4.57
CA ILE A 51 -7.57 -3.87 4.91
C ILE A 51 -7.22 -3.79 6.39
N ILE A 52 -6.01 -3.32 6.69
CA ILE A 52 -5.55 -3.09 8.05
C ILE A 52 -5.35 -1.59 8.22
N GLU A 53 -6.27 -0.94 8.93
CA GLU A 53 -6.30 0.53 8.99
C GLU A 53 -5.06 1.14 9.66
N ASP A 54 -4.48 0.44 10.64
CA ASP A 54 -3.27 0.85 11.33
C ASP A 54 -2.40 -0.37 11.67
N LEU A 55 -1.25 -0.50 11.00
CA LEU A 55 -0.26 -1.54 11.32
C LEU A 55 0.45 -1.27 12.64
N ASP A 56 0.61 0.00 13.03
CA ASP A 56 1.40 0.38 14.19
C ASP A 56 0.69 0.02 15.51
N GLY A 57 -0.64 -0.12 15.45
CA GLY A 57 -1.48 -0.59 16.55
C GLY A 57 -1.49 -2.11 16.75
N LEU A 58 -0.85 -2.89 15.87
CA LEU A 58 -0.77 -4.34 16.00
C LEU A 58 0.34 -4.77 16.96
N LYS A 59 0.07 -5.85 17.70
CA LYS A 59 1.10 -6.52 18.52
C LYS A 59 2.17 -7.14 17.62
N GLU A 60 3.39 -7.24 18.13
CA GLU A 60 4.54 -7.78 17.38
C GLU A 60 4.32 -9.21 16.88
N ASP A 61 3.73 -10.09 17.70
CA ASP A 61 3.41 -11.46 17.30
C ASP A 61 2.40 -11.52 16.15
N ALA A 62 1.41 -10.62 16.14
CA ALA A 62 0.43 -10.53 15.07
C ALA A 62 1.07 -9.99 13.78
N LEU A 63 1.99 -9.03 13.89
CA LEU A 63 2.78 -8.53 12.75
C LEU A 63 3.70 -9.60 12.19
N TYR A 64 4.29 -10.45 13.04
CA TYR A 64 5.09 -11.58 12.62
C TYR A 64 4.26 -12.62 11.85
N ALA A 65 3.13 -13.06 12.41
CA ALA A 65 2.22 -13.98 11.75
C ALA A 65 1.69 -13.42 10.41
N LEU A 66 1.35 -12.13 10.36
CA LEU A 66 0.91 -11.48 9.12
C LEU A 66 2.02 -11.47 8.05
N ARG A 67 3.28 -11.21 8.45
CA ARG A 67 4.44 -11.27 7.55
C ARG A 67 4.65 -12.64 6.94
N GLU A 68 4.58 -13.67 7.79
CA GLU A 68 4.67 -15.05 7.36
C GLU A 68 3.55 -15.37 6.37
N PHE A 69 2.34 -14.93 6.69
CA PHE A 69 1.17 -15.20 5.86
C PHE A 69 1.25 -14.55 4.49
N ILE A 70 1.68 -13.28 4.42
CA ILE A 70 1.92 -12.57 3.15
C ILE A 70 2.99 -13.29 2.32
N SER A 71 4.06 -13.78 2.96
CA SER A 71 5.19 -14.39 2.26
C SER A 71 4.88 -15.81 1.77
N ASN A 72 4.23 -16.62 2.61
CA ASN A 72 4.02 -18.05 2.37
C ASN A 72 2.64 -18.36 1.79
N GLN A 73 1.71 -17.40 1.83
CA GLN A 73 0.30 -17.56 1.43
C GLN A 73 -0.42 -18.71 2.19
N VAL A 74 0.18 -19.24 3.25
CA VAL A 74 -0.35 -20.31 4.09
C VAL A 74 0.18 -20.16 5.50
N LEU A 75 -0.68 -20.23 6.50
CA LEU A 75 -0.32 -20.41 7.90
C LEU A 75 -0.64 -21.84 8.34
N ARG A 76 0.27 -22.44 9.11
CA ARG A 76 0.10 -23.79 9.66
C ARG A 76 0.36 -23.73 11.16
N SER A 77 -0.60 -24.24 11.94
CA SER A 77 -0.44 -24.34 13.38
C SER A 77 -0.86 -25.72 13.88
N SER A 78 -0.24 -26.17 14.98
CA SER A 78 -0.66 -27.36 15.71
C SER A 78 -1.51 -26.91 16.89
N VAL A 79 -2.76 -27.36 16.94
CA VAL A 79 -3.72 -26.98 17.98
C VAL A 79 -4.29 -28.22 18.64
N THR A 80 -4.63 -28.09 19.93
CA THR A 80 -5.29 -29.16 20.67
C THR A 80 -6.79 -29.02 20.52
N ILE A 81 -7.44 -30.06 20.01
CA ILE A 81 -8.90 -30.13 19.87
C ILE A 81 -9.41 -31.22 20.83
N LYS A 82 -10.53 -30.96 21.52
CA LYS A 82 -11.21 -31.98 22.30
C LYS A 82 -12.03 -32.87 21.38
N ASP A 83 -11.85 -34.18 21.49
CA ASP A 83 -12.71 -35.14 20.80
C ASP A 83 -14.11 -35.20 21.44
N LYS A 84 -15.03 -35.93 20.81
CA LYS A 84 -16.40 -36.13 21.34
C LYS A 84 -16.44 -36.82 22.73
N LYS A 85 -15.31 -37.39 23.17
CA LYS A 85 -15.14 -38.06 24.47
C LYS A 85 -14.41 -37.19 25.50
N GLY A 86 -14.06 -35.94 25.15
CA GLY A 86 -13.38 -34.98 26.02
C GLY A 86 -11.86 -35.12 26.08
N ASN A 87 -11.25 -36.03 25.30
CA ASN A 87 -9.79 -36.19 25.27
C ASN A 87 -9.13 -35.15 24.37
N ASN A 88 -7.96 -34.67 24.80
CA ASN A 88 -7.14 -33.77 24.00
C ASN A 88 -6.46 -34.54 22.86
N LYS A 89 -6.70 -34.12 21.62
CA LYS A 89 -6.02 -34.63 20.43
C LYS A 89 -5.30 -33.49 19.72
N SER A 90 -4.05 -33.72 19.33
CA SER A 90 -3.34 -32.78 18.45
C SER A 90 -3.97 -32.81 17.06
N SER A 91 -4.22 -31.63 16.50
CA SER A 91 -4.71 -31.45 15.15
C SER A 91 -3.91 -30.35 14.47
N HIS A 92 -3.78 -30.44 13.16
CA HIS A 92 -3.21 -29.37 12.37
C HIS A 92 -4.33 -28.44 11.89
N LYS A 93 -4.11 -27.14 12.00
CA LYS A 93 -4.94 -26.11 11.40
C LYS A 93 -4.14 -25.45 10.29
N ILE A 94 -4.76 -25.35 9.13
CA ILE A 94 -4.18 -24.76 7.93
C ILE A 94 -5.09 -23.63 7.51
N VAL A 95 -4.52 -22.44 7.31
CA VAL A 95 -5.21 -21.28 6.74
C VAL A 95 -4.51 -20.94 5.44
N LYS A 96 -5.20 -21.07 4.31
CA LYS A 96 -4.68 -20.64 3.00
C LYS A 96 -5.09 -19.19 2.79
N GLY A 97 -4.15 -18.40 2.32
CA GLY A 97 -4.32 -16.99 2.08
C GLY A 97 -3.76 -16.65 0.73
N GLN A 98 -4.60 -16.73 -0.30
CA GLN A 98 -4.39 -16.02 -1.55
C GLN A 98 -5.15 -14.70 -1.43
N PHE A 99 -4.53 -13.67 -0.87
CA PHE A 99 -5.18 -12.38 -0.61
C PHE A 99 -4.27 -11.22 -0.99
N SER A 100 -4.89 -10.07 -1.25
CA SER A 100 -4.20 -8.78 -1.32
C SER A 100 -4.37 -8.04 0.00
N SER A 101 -3.39 -7.24 0.41
CA SER A 101 -3.50 -6.43 1.63
C SER A 101 -3.15 -4.96 1.40
N LEU A 102 -3.93 -4.08 2.02
CA LEU A 102 -3.63 -2.66 2.10
C LEU A 102 -3.54 -2.26 3.57
N SER A 103 -2.55 -1.44 3.89
CA SER A 103 -2.35 -1.01 5.27
C SER A 103 -1.70 0.35 5.38
N ALA A 104 -2.01 1.07 6.46
CA ALA A 104 -1.39 2.35 6.81
C ALA A 104 -0.30 2.16 7.85
N THR A 105 0.75 2.97 7.79
CA THR A 105 1.76 3.08 8.85
C THR A 105 2.25 4.52 8.99
N THR A 106 2.67 4.89 10.19
CA THR A 106 3.40 6.14 10.48
C THR A 106 4.91 5.93 10.59
N LYS A 107 5.38 4.68 10.47
CA LYS A 107 6.74 4.23 10.76
C LYS A 107 7.36 3.52 9.55
N GLY A 108 7.85 4.25 8.54
CA GLY A 108 8.50 3.63 7.37
C GLY A 108 9.71 2.80 7.74
N GLU A 109 10.68 3.40 8.45
CA GLU A 109 11.97 2.79 8.76
C GLU A 109 11.90 1.57 9.68
N THR A 110 10.89 1.51 10.57
CA THR A 110 10.81 0.46 11.60
C THR A 110 10.37 -0.90 11.03
N TYR A 111 10.06 -0.96 9.73
CA TYR A 111 9.56 -2.15 9.05
C TYR A 111 10.26 -2.44 7.72
N GLU A 112 11.60 -2.36 7.68
CA GLU A 112 12.39 -2.62 6.46
C GLU A 112 12.03 -3.96 5.79
N ASP A 113 11.73 -4.98 6.60
CA ASP A 113 11.23 -6.27 6.16
C ASP A 113 9.88 -6.19 5.44
N ASN A 114 8.94 -5.39 5.95
CA ASN A 114 7.61 -5.21 5.32
C ASN A 114 7.71 -4.35 4.06
N MET A 115 8.56 -3.32 4.07
CA MET A 115 8.80 -2.45 2.91
C MET A 115 9.33 -3.23 1.72
N SER A 116 10.18 -4.22 1.98
CA SER A 116 10.70 -5.07 0.91
C SER A 116 9.65 -6.00 0.29
N ARG A 117 8.52 -6.23 1.00
CA ARG A 117 7.41 -7.11 0.60
C ARG A 117 6.16 -6.34 0.14
N SER A 118 6.18 -5.01 0.21
CA SER A 118 5.02 -4.14 -0.08
C SER A 118 5.39 -3.01 -1.03
N PHE A 119 4.42 -2.51 -1.81
CA PHE A 119 4.53 -1.18 -2.41
C PHE A 119 4.33 -0.12 -1.34
N LEU A 120 5.21 0.89 -1.33
CA LEU A 120 5.10 2.03 -0.42
C LEU A 120 4.58 3.23 -1.20
N LEU A 121 3.50 3.83 -0.71
CA LEU A 121 2.91 5.05 -1.24
C LEU A 121 3.00 6.12 -0.16
N ALA A 122 3.57 7.28 -0.48
CA ALA A 122 3.58 8.42 0.42
C ALA A 122 2.33 9.28 0.17
N VAL A 123 1.71 9.76 1.25
CA VAL A 123 0.63 10.75 1.12
C VAL A 123 1.22 12.10 0.78
N ASP A 124 0.59 12.81 -0.16
CA ASP A 124 0.93 14.20 -0.48
C ASP A 124 0.46 15.12 0.67
N GLU A 125 1.43 15.62 1.45
CA GLU A 125 1.23 16.55 2.57
C GLU A 125 1.64 17.99 2.18
N SER A 126 1.61 18.30 0.88
CA SER A 126 1.86 19.66 0.37
C SER A 126 0.79 20.65 0.83
N LYS A 127 1.16 21.94 0.83
CA LYS A 127 0.23 23.03 1.20
C LYS A 127 -0.90 23.14 0.17
N GLU A 128 -0.55 22.97 -1.10
CA GLU A 128 -1.45 23.01 -2.25
C GLU A 128 -2.48 21.90 -2.14
N GLN A 129 -2.06 20.67 -1.85
CA GLN A 129 -2.99 19.56 -1.64
C GLN A 129 -3.89 19.77 -0.43
N THR A 130 -3.35 20.27 0.67
CA THR A 130 -4.13 20.60 1.86
C THR A 130 -5.21 21.64 1.55
N GLN A 131 -4.89 22.69 0.80
CA GLN A 131 -5.85 23.71 0.36
C GLN A 131 -6.95 23.12 -0.54
N ARG A 132 -6.59 22.25 -1.49
CA ARG A 132 -7.58 21.54 -2.34
C ARG A 132 -8.56 20.72 -1.50
N ILE A 133 -8.07 20.01 -0.49
CA ILE A 133 -8.89 19.21 0.42
C ILE A 133 -9.85 20.11 1.22
N ILE A 134 -9.35 21.19 1.81
CA ILE A 134 -10.18 22.13 2.60
C ILE A 134 -11.27 22.75 1.72
N HIS A 135 -10.90 23.19 0.50
CA HIS A 135 -11.85 23.74 -0.46
C HIS A 135 -12.97 22.76 -0.79
N TYR A 136 -12.63 21.50 -1.07
CA TYR A 136 -13.61 20.45 -1.33
C TYR A 136 -14.52 20.18 -0.11
N GLN A 137 -13.95 20.13 1.09
CA GLN A 137 -14.72 19.94 2.32
C GLN A 137 -15.70 21.09 2.57
N ASN A 138 -15.27 22.33 2.33
CA ASN A 138 -16.13 23.52 2.46
C ASN A 138 -17.28 23.47 1.45
N LYS A 139 -17.01 23.18 0.18
CA LYS A 139 -18.06 22.99 -0.85
C LYS A 139 -19.06 21.93 -0.45
N ARG A 140 -18.58 20.80 0.06
CA ARG A 140 -19.43 19.71 0.56
C ARG A 140 -20.31 20.15 1.72
N ASN A 141 -19.77 20.90 2.68
CA ASN A 141 -20.52 21.40 3.84
C ASN A 141 -21.50 22.53 3.44
N ALA A 142 -21.19 23.28 2.39
CA ALA A 142 -22.07 24.28 1.79
C ALA A 142 -23.20 23.65 0.94
N GLY A 143 -23.21 22.34 0.72
CA GLY A 143 -24.21 21.65 -0.09
C GLY A 143 -23.97 21.74 -1.60
N GLU A 144 -22.79 22.21 -2.04
CA GLU A 144 -22.44 22.36 -3.46
C GLU A 144 -21.97 21.04 -4.11
N ILE A 145 -21.81 19.97 -3.32
CA ILE A 145 -21.33 18.67 -3.80
C ILE A 145 -22.46 17.64 -3.68
N ASP A 146 -22.86 17.07 -4.80
CA ASP A 146 -23.77 15.93 -4.82
C ASP A 146 -23.02 14.63 -4.50
N ARG A 147 -23.41 13.98 -3.40
CA ARG A 147 -22.84 12.68 -3.00
C ARG A 147 -23.31 11.54 -3.90
N SER A 148 -24.44 11.71 -4.60
CA SER A 148 -25.00 10.68 -5.46
C SER A 148 -24.05 10.33 -6.62
N GLU A 149 -23.30 11.31 -7.12
CA GLU A 149 -22.30 11.10 -8.17
C GLU A 149 -21.15 10.21 -7.68
N GLN A 150 -20.69 10.43 -6.45
CA GLN A 150 -19.64 9.63 -5.84
C GLN A 150 -20.10 8.18 -5.67
N GLU A 151 -21.32 7.95 -5.17
CA GLU A 151 -21.87 6.61 -4.99
C GLU A 151 -22.07 5.89 -6.33
N LYS A 152 -22.52 6.61 -7.37
CA LYS A 152 -22.60 6.07 -8.74
C LYS A 152 -21.24 5.66 -9.26
N ALA A 153 -20.21 6.49 -9.07
CA ALA A 153 -18.84 6.19 -9.50
C ALA A 153 -18.26 4.97 -8.76
N ILE A 154 -18.49 4.86 -7.44
CA ILE A 154 -18.11 3.69 -6.65
C ILE A 154 -18.78 2.44 -7.22
N GLY A 155 -20.11 2.46 -7.39
CA GLY A 155 -20.86 1.34 -7.93
C GLY A 155 -20.44 0.96 -9.36
N PHE A 156 -20.06 1.93 -10.18
CA PHE A 156 -19.53 1.70 -11.52
C PHE A 156 -18.18 0.96 -11.48
N ILE A 157 -17.23 1.42 -10.68
CA ILE A 157 -15.92 0.78 -10.52
C ILE A 157 -16.08 -0.65 -9.98
N GLN A 158 -16.92 -0.85 -8.96
CA GLN A 158 -17.20 -2.19 -8.44
C GLN A 158 -17.75 -3.15 -9.51
N LYS A 159 -18.62 -2.65 -10.41
CA LYS A 159 -19.12 -3.45 -11.54
C LYS A 159 -18.02 -3.78 -12.55
N ILE A 160 -17.12 -2.84 -12.83
CA ILE A 160 -15.94 -3.10 -13.67
C ILE A 160 -15.11 -4.22 -13.06
N VAL A 161 -14.77 -4.12 -11.77
CA VAL A 161 -13.95 -5.14 -11.09
C VAL A 161 -14.60 -6.53 -11.14
N ARG A 162 -15.92 -6.63 -10.91
CA ARG A 162 -16.66 -7.89 -11.03
C ARG A 162 -16.66 -8.49 -12.43
N ASN A 163 -16.61 -7.64 -13.46
CA ASN A 163 -16.62 -8.07 -14.85
C ASN A 163 -15.24 -8.47 -15.37
N LEU A 164 -14.16 -8.28 -14.60
CA LEU A 164 -12.83 -8.74 -15.00
C LEU A 164 -12.81 -10.27 -15.05
N LYS A 165 -12.36 -10.81 -16.18
CA LYS A 165 -12.18 -12.26 -16.37
C LYS A 165 -10.76 -12.64 -16.02
N HIS A 166 -10.60 -13.87 -15.55
CA HIS A 166 -9.29 -14.41 -15.23
C HIS A 166 -8.51 -14.74 -16.51
N TYR A 167 -7.32 -14.14 -16.65
CA TYR A 167 -6.36 -14.43 -17.70
C TYR A 167 -4.97 -14.55 -17.11
N GLU A 168 -4.17 -15.48 -17.65
CA GLU A 168 -2.73 -15.42 -17.46
C GLU A 168 -2.15 -14.38 -18.43
N VAL A 169 -1.34 -13.47 -17.89
CA VAL A 169 -0.74 -12.37 -18.65
C VAL A 169 0.67 -12.72 -19.09
N ILE A 170 0.94 -12.62 -20.39
CA ILE A 170 2.27 -12.78 -20.99
C ILE A 170 2.79 -11.41 -21.42
N ASN A 171 3.97 -11.05 -20.90
CA ASN A 171 4.69 -9.86 -21.32
C ASN A 171 5.79 -10.23 -22.34
N PRO A 172 5.58 -10.01 -23.66
CA PRO A 172 6.57 -10.32 -24.69
C PRO A 172 7.81 -9.41 -24.63
N TYR A 173 7.73 -8.30 -23.90
CA TYR A 173 8.82 -7.34 -23.73
C TYR A 173 9.66 -7.59 -22.47
N ALA A 174 9.30 -8.58 -21.64
CA ALA A 174 9.92 -8.80 -20.32
C ALA A 174 11.45 -8.91 -20.37
N THR A 175 12.00 -9.56 -21.42
CA THR A 175 13.44 -9.75 -21.61
C THR A 175 14.19 -8.50 -22.07
N LYS A 176 13.46 -7.46 -22.50
CA LYS A 176 14.00 -6.16 -22.92
C LYS A 176 13.99 -5.13 -21.79
N LEU A 177 13.34 -5.43 -20.66
CA LEU A 177 13.26 -4.54 -19.52
C LEU A 177 14.48 -4.70 -18.63
N GLN A 178 15.17 -3.59 -18.37
CA GLN A 178 16.33 -3.54 -17.47
C GLN A 178 16.13 -2.41 -16.48
N LEU A 179 16.23 -2.74 -15.18
CA LEU A 179 16.23 -1.75 -14.12
C LEU A 179 17.62 -1.12 -13.95
N PRO A 180 17.73 0.14 -13.50
CA PRO A 180 19.03 0.76 -13.25
C PRO A 180 19.84 0.01 -12.18
N GLU A 181 21.15 -0.13 -12.39
CA GLU A 181 22.04 -0.91 -11.49
C GLU A 181 22.14 -0.36 -10.07
N LYS A 182 21.91 0.95 -9.88
CA LYS A 182 22.03 1.62 -8.58
C LYS A 182 20.84 1.39 -7.64
N VAL A 183 19.85 0.61 -8.06
CA VAL A 183 18.64 0.38 -7.26
C VAL A 183 18.88 -0.69 -6.21
N HIS A 184 18.60 -0.36 -4.94
CA HIS A 184 18.61 -1.34 -3.86
C HIS A 184 17.60 -2.48 -4.10
N LYS A 185 17.98 -3.70 -3.73
CA LYS A 185 17.12 -4.91 -3.80
C LYS A 185 16.53 -5.16 -5.21
N ILE A 186 17.33 -4.92 -6.26
CA ILE A 186 16.95 -4.98 -7.69
C ILE A 186 16.16 -6.23 -8.10
N ARG A 187 16.46 -7.40 -7.52
CA ARG A 187 15.75 -8.66 -7.80
C ARG A 187 14.27 -8.58 -7.43
N ARG A 188 13.97 -8.14 -6.20
CA ARG A 188 12.58 -7.97 -5.71
C ARG A 188 11.88 -6.87 -6.50
N LEU A 189 12.59 -5.78 -6.80
CA LEU A 189 11.99 -4.71 -7.58
C LEU A 189 11.63 -5.16 -8.99
N ASN A 190 12.45 -5.99 -9.63
CA ASN A 190 12.14 -6.54 -10.94
C ASN A 190 10.86 -7.40 -10.92
N GLU A 191 10.73 -8.30 -9.93
CA GLU A 191 9.51 -9.10 -9.77
C GLU A 191 8.26 -8.22 -9.55
N MET A 192 8.40 -7.19 -8.71
CA MET A 192 7.33 -6.21 -8.44
C MET A 192 6.96 -5.43 -9.70
N TYR A 193 7.95 -4.98 -10.48
CA TYR A 193 7.70 -4.25 -11.71
C TYR A 193 6.94 -5.10 -12.74
N GLN A 194 7.38 -6.35 -12.94
CA GLN A 194 6.66 -7.29 -13.80
C GLN A 194 5.23 -7.56 -13.30
N ALA A 195 5.01 -7.64 -11.99
CA ALA A 195 3.69 -7.82 -11.42
C ALA A 195 2.76 -6.64 -11.72
N VAL A 196 3.24 -5.39 -11.65
CA VAL A 196 2.42 -4.21 -12.00
C VAL A 196 2.13 -4.14 -13.49
N ILE A 197 3.11 -4.42 -14.36
CA ILE A 197 2.85 -4.49 -15.81
C ILE A 197 1.72 -5.49 -16.09
N LYS A 198 1.77 -6.68 -15.46
CA LYS A 198 0.70 -7.67 -15.58
C LYS A 198 -0.64 -7.17 -15.07
N GLN A 199 -0.67 -6.44 -13.94
CA GLN A 199 -1.90 -5.87 -13.38
C GLN A 199 -2.50 -4.79 -14.30
N VAL A 200 -1.68 -3.90 -14.86
CA VAL A 200 -2.13 -2.88 -15.81
C VAL A 200 -2.70 -3.54 -17.06
N THR A 201 -1.98 -4.50 -17.64
CA THR A 201 -2.47 -5.29 -18.77
C THR A 201 -3.80 -5.97 -18.44
N PHE A 202 -3.91 -6.57 -17.25
CA PHE A 202 -5.11 -7.27 -16.78
C PHE A 202 -6.32 -6.35 -16.60
N ILE A 203 -6.13 -5.14 -16.11
CA ILE A 203 -7.20 -4.13 -16.00
C ILE A 203 -7.65 -3.70 -17.40
N ASN A 204 -6.71 -3.59 -18.34
CA ASN A 204 -6.96 -3.27 -19.75
C ASN A 204 -7.41 -4.49 -20.58
N GLN A 205 -7.83 -5.60 -19.97
CA GLN A 205 -8.08 -6.86 -20.66
C GLN A 205 -9.11 -6.81 -21.81
N TYR A 206 -10.00 -5.81 -21.80
CA TYR A 206 -11.00 -5.61 -22.85
C TYR A 206 -10.45 -4.82 -24.05
N GLN A 207 -9.27 -4.22 -23.92
CA GLN A 207 -8.55 -3.46 -24.93
C GLN A 207 -7.33 -4.21 -25.47
N ARG A 208 -6.99 -5.37 -24.90
CA ARG A 208 -5.80 -6.15 -25.24
C ARG A 208 -6.14 -7.40 -26.04
N GLU A 209 -5.19 -7.83 -26.85
CA GLU A 209 -5.29 -9.08 -27.58
C GLU A 209 -5.20 -10.28 -26.62
N VAL A 210 -6.09 -11.27 -26.82
CA VAL A 210 -6.00 -12.58 -26.20
C VAL A 210 -5.49 -13.58 -27.23
N LYS A 211 -4.28 -14.10 -27.01
CA LYS A 211 -3.62 -15.05 -27.92
C LYS A 211 -3.38 -16.37 -27.21
N ASN A 212 -3.91 -17.46 -27.77
CA ASN A 212 -3.84 -18.82 -27.21
C ASN A 212 -4.33 -18.90 -25.74
N GLY A 213 -5.31 -18.09 -25.36
CA GLY A 213 -5.84 -18.02 -23.99
C GLY A 213 -5.04 -17.14 -23.03
N PHE A 214 -3.95 -16.51 -23.49
CA PHE A 214 -3.15 -15.57 -22.70
C PHE A 214 -3.47 -14.13 -23.09
N LEU A 215 -3.54 -13.25 -22.10
CA LEU A 215 -3.65 -11.82 -22.33
C LEU A 215 -2.26 -11.26 -22.62
N ILE A 216 -2.11 -10.53 -23.71
CA ILE A 216 -0.81 -10.05 -24.16
C ILE A 216 -0.60 -8.59 -23.75
N THR A 217 0.51 -8.33 -23.07
CA THR A 217 0.95 -6.98 -22.70
C THR A 217 1.36 -6.17 -23.92
N GLU A 218 0.89 -4.93 -24.00
CA GLU A 218 1.31 -3.93 -24.98
C GLU A 218 2.29 -2.91 -24.37
N ILE A 219 2.93 -2.07 -25.20
CA ILE A 219 3.95 -1.12 -24.73
C ILE A 219 3.31 -0.08 -23.81
N GLU A 220 2.09 0.33 -24.11
CA GLU A 220 1.28 1.27 -23.34
C GLU A 220 1.06 0.80 -21.89
N ASP A 221 0.94 -0.52 -21.66
CA ASP A 221 0.83 -1.07 -20.31
C ASP A 221 2.13 -0.90 -19.51
N ILE A 222 3.27 -1.01 -20.20
CA ILE A 222 4.60 -0.83 -19.59
C ILE A 222 4.83 0.63 -19.24
N GLU A 223 4.43 1.55 -20.12
CA GLU A 223 4.50 2.99 -19.88
C GLU A 223 3.64 3.38 -18.66
N GLN A 224 2.37 2.95 -18.63
CA GLN A 224 1.47 3.18 -17.50
C GLN A 224 2.00 2.55 -16.20
N ALA A 225 2.50 1.31 -16.25
CA ALA A 225 3.10 0.66 -15.09
C ALA A 225 4.34 1.42 -14.59
N THR A 226 5.16 1.95 -15.50
CA THR A 226 6.33 2.76 -15.16
C THR A 226 5.92 4.04 -14.48
N GLU A 227 4.93 4.76 -15.02
CA GLU A 227 4.41 6.00 -14.45
C GLU A 227 3.87 5.77 -13.03
N VAL A 228 3.03 4.76 -12.85
CA VAL A 228 2.46 4.40 -11.53
C VAL A 228 3.54 4.01 -10.54
N LEU A 229 4.57 3.30 -10.98
CA LEU A 229 5.63 2.82 -10.10
C LEU A 229 6.74 3.82 -9.85
N PHE A 230 6.87 4.87 -10.66
CA PHE A 230 8.02 5.76 -10.61
C PHE A 230 8.22 6.32 -9.20
N GLU A 231 7.16 6.86 -8.59
CA GLU A 231 7.23 7.40 -7.23
C GLU A 231 7.56 6.33 -6.19
N SER A 232 6.95 5.14 -6.27
CA SER A 232 7.23 4.03 -5.36
C SER A 232 8.65 3.46 -5.51
N ILE A 233 9.19 3.42 -6.74
CA ILE A 233 10.56 3.00 -7.01
C ILE A 233 11.53 4.03 -6.44
N VAL A 234 11.29 5.32 -6.71
CA VAL A 234 12.09 6.41 -6.15
C VAL A 234 12.10 6.31 -4.63
N LEU A 235 10.95 6.13 -3.97
CA LEU A 235 10.88 5.95 -2.51
C LEU A 235 11.60 4.69 -1.98
N LYS A 236 11.81 3.67 -2.81
CA LYS A 236 12.56 2.46 -2.42
C LYS A 236 14.07 2.56 -2.68
N VAL A 237 14.46 3.43 -3.61
CA VAL A 237 15.85 3.76 -3.92
C VAL A 237 16.36 4.86 -2.99
N ASP A 238 15.47 5.75 -2.56
CA ASP A 238 15.74 6.79 -1.57
C ASP A 238 15.94 6.16 -0.19
N GLU A 239 17.01 6.56 0.48
CA GLU A 239 17.26 6.18 1.87
C GLU A 239 16.30 6.93 2.83
N LEU A 240 15.70 8.02 2.36
CA LEU A 240 14.79 8.85 3.15
C LEU A 240 13.34 8.34 3.05
N ASP A 241 12.69 8.19 4.20
CA ASP A 241 11.26 7.91 4.25
C ASP A 241 10.42 9.04 3.61
N GLY A 242 9.17 8.78 3.22
CA GLY A 242 8.37 9.76 2.46
C GLY A 242 8.19 11.12 3.17
N SER A 243 8.10 11.12 4.50
CA SER A 243 7.96 12.34 5.29
C SER A 243 9.30 13.11 5.40
N LEU A 244 10.39 12.37 5.55
CA LEU A 244 11.75 12.89 5.60
C LEU A 244 12.17 13.43 4.23
N ARG A 245 11.78 12.78 3.13
CA ARG A 245 12.02 13.27 1.77
C ARG A 245 11.29 14.58 1.49
N GLN A 246 10.02 14.70 1.89
CA GLN A 246 9.30 15.97 1.78
C GLN A 246 9.96 17.07 2.62
N PHE A 247 10.43 16.74 3.82
CA PHE A 247 11.21 17.66 4.65
C PHE A 247 12.52 18.07 3.95
N PHE A 248 13.26 17.12 3.36
CA PHE A 248 14.49 17.38 2.62
C PHE A 248 14.28 18.35 1.45
N GLU A 249 13.26 18.12 0.64
CA GLU A 249 12.95 18.97 -0.50
C GLU A 249 12.55 20.38 -0.06
N LYS A 250 11.79 20.51 1.04
CA LYS A 250 11.49 21.81 1.65
C LYS A 250 12.75 22.50 2.15
N LEU A 251 13.63 21.77 2.84
CA LEU A 251 14.90 22.28 3.34
C LEU A 251 15.81 22.74 2.20
N LYS A 252 15.93 21.95 1.14
CA LYS A 252 16.72 22.28 -0.07
C LYS A 252 16.22 23.56 -0.74
N LYS A 253 14.89 23.73 -0.86
CA LYS A 253 14.28 24.97 -1.38
C LYS A 253 14.56 26.16 -0.46
N PHE A 254 14.41 25.98 0.84
CA PHE A 254 14.70 27.03 1.84
C PHE A 254 16.16 27.50 1.75
N ILE A 255 17.11 26.57 1.75
CA ILE A 255 18.56 26.88 1.65
C ILE A 255 18.89 27.60 0.34
N LYS A 256 18.33 27.15 -0.79
CA LYS A 256 18.51 27.83 -2.09
C LYS A 256 18.03 29.27 -2.10
N THR A 257 17.08 29.61 -1.24
CA THR A 257 16.50 30.96 -1.16
C THR A 257 17.26 31.83 -0.14
N ALA A 258 17.95 31.22 0.83
CA ALA A 258 18.54 31.91 1.97
C ALA A 258 20.00 32.38 1.76
N GLU A 259 20.75 31.84 0.79
CA GLU A 259 22.17 32.14 0.49
C GLU A 259 23.11 32.29 1.73
N LYS A 260 22.74 31.72 2.89
CA LYS A 260 23.45 31.89 4.17
C LYS A 260 23.28 30.68 5.08
N ASP A 261 24.14 30.62 6.09
CA ASP A 261 24.01 29.73 7.26
C ASP A 261 22.62 29.85 7.88
N PHE A 262 22.01 28.72 8.22
CA PHE A 262 20.69 28.64 8.83
C PHE A 262 20.79 28.00 10.21
N ILE A 263 19.91 28.41 11.13
CA ILE A 263 19.82 27.83 12.47
C ILE A 263 18.57 26.95 12.55
N GLN A 264 18.63 25.86 13.32
CA GLN A 264 17.47 24.98 13.55
C GLN A 264 16.20 25.73 13.97
N ARG A 265 16.33 26.86 14.69
CA ARG A 265 15.19 27.69 15.10
C ARG A 265 14.43 28.27 13.89
N GLU A 266 15.14 28.70 12.87
CA GLU A 266 14.56 29.31 11.66
C GLU A 266 13.80 28.27 10.86
N ILE A 267 14.41 27.09 10.64
CA ILE A 267 13.74 25.95 10.01
C ILE A 267 12.47 25.58 10.79
N ARG A 268 12.56 25.56 12.12
CA ARG A 268 11.43 25.20 12.98
C ARG A 268 10.26 26.16 12.83
N GLN A 269 10.55 27.46 12.78
CA GLN A 269 9.55 28.51 12.61
C GLN A 269 8.94 28.48 11.21
N GLU A 270 9.78 28.38 10.18
CA GLU A 270 9.33 28.37 8.79
C GLU A 270 8.48 27.13 8.45
N PHE A 271 8.92 25.95 8.93
CA PHE A 271 8.23 24.69 8.64
C PHE A 271 7.18 24.32 9.67
N ASN A 272 7.01 25.14 10.71
CA ASN A 272 6.09 24.93 11.82
C ASN A 272 6.21 23.53 12.46
N LEU A 273 7.45 23.11 12.71
CA LEU A 273 7.76 21.80 13.28
C LEU A 273 7.96 21.90 14.80
N SER A 274 7.70 20.81 15.53
CA SER A 274 8.12 20.75 16.94
C SER A 274 9.64 20.59 17.04
N LYS A 275 10.25 20.95 18.19
CA LYS A 275 11.68 20.75 18.43
C LYS A 275 12.06 19.28 18.27
N THR A 276 11.25 18.37 18.82
CA THR A 276 11.47 16.93 18.79
C THR A 276 11.37 16.37 17.37
N GLN A 277 10.38 16.80 16.58
CA GLN A 277 10.21 16.34 15.20
C GLN A 277 11.35 16.83 14.31
N LEU A 278 11.76 18.10 14.45
CA LEU A 278 12.92 18.63 13.73
C LEU A 278 14.21 17.89 14.10
N GLN A 279 14.44 17.68 15.40
CA GLN A 279 15.61 16.94 15.87
C GLN A 279 15.64 15.52 15.32
N ARG A 280 14.49 14.84 15.28
CA ARG A 280 14.38 13.51 14.67
C ARG A 280 14.79 13.57 13.20
N TYR A 281 14.18 14.45 12.41
CA TYR A 281 14.52 14.56 10.98
C TYR A 281 15.99 14.90 10.74
N ILE A 282 16.58 15.84 11.49
CA ILE A 282 18.00 16.21 11.35
C ILE A 282 18.94 15.07 11.78
N ASN A 283 18.59 14.29 12.80
CA ASN A 283 19.44 13.20 13.29
C ASN A 283 19.30 11.91 12.47
N THR A 284 18.25 11.79 11.67
CA THR A 284 18.05 10.68 10.72
C THR A 284 18.79 10.91 9.40
N PHE A 285 19.17 12.17 9.12
CA PHE A 285 20.08 12.53 8.03
C PHE A 285 21.51 12.04 8.27
#